data_AF-A0AAU3BRN2-F1
#
_entry.id   AF-A0AAU3BRN2-F1
#
_cell.length_a   1.000
_cell.length_b   1.000
_cell.length_c   1.000
_cell.angle_alpha   90.00
_cell.angle_beta   90.00
_cell.angle_gamma   90.00
#
_symmetry.space_group_name_H-M   'P 1'
#
loop_
_entity.id
_entity.type
_entity.pdbx_description
1 polymer ?
#
loop_
_entity_poly.entity_id
_entity_poly.type
_entity_poly.pdbx_seq_one_letter_code
_entity_poly.pdbx_strand_id
1 'polypeptide(L)'
;MPCIRRRWAALAVLVGILLSPTVPAQAAGPAVELKVPDTAYLPERNVSPSGGIRLWLAPQPGAGRATQSDVTLTVDASDLEDIARLRTRRECGDHSFGSTDVVTCTLGSLTHGKDNYPDAIYIEALPGVSRGSHGTIRYTFSAPGADDSIFETDVWIEGPDLRARQEKPRKGDTAGASFDFTPQVRNAGRFPAKGFGMLFQSSRVTFPVQYSNCRYALQSPGSFADCWFDEQLMPGQAYELVEPVAVHVPDSMVNGSFQYKPFLQGMTGNAEEVPGATGTDPGMRQGTGPELKVRPVDSPAGAFGKKYRLGDVRLHTSQTADLQVSADTIEGTTGSTAKATFRLHNAGPGRMSGTALRVTVPEGLSVVAPTPPPDPDNESEWQWECYGPQKRAYTCGALGPLEPGDTWQTTLEFRIDRRVRGAEGLVEVIYDPERPSNDPNNSDNAAPIEVRAAGGPLAEPSEPNPKPKPTAKPTAKPAAATVKGSGNGDSMLLLALAIGAAIGGGALALGLRARAARRGAEPTGPDEN
;
A
#
# COMPACT_ATOMS: atom_id res chain seq x y z
N MET A 1 -57.54 67.91 -13.44
CA MET A 1 -58.84 67.20 -13.56
C MET A 1 -58.80 65.97 -12.66
N PRO A 2 -59.89 65.64 -11.97
CA PRO A 2 -59.94 65.89 -10.52
C PRO A 2 -60.17 64.63 -9.67
N CYS A 3 -60.16 64.85 -8.35
CA CYS A 3 -60.88 64.10 -7.30
C CYS A 3 -60.29 62.76 -6.83
N ILE A 4 -60.33 62.35 -5.56
CA ILE A 4 -60.86 62.89 -4.30
C ILE A 4 -60.24 61.99 -3.20
N ARG A 5 -59.80 62.58 -2.09
CA ARG A 5 -59.57 61.87 -0.81
C ARG A 5 -60.92 61.43 -0.24
N ARG A 6 -61.10 60.18 0.16
CA ARG A 6 -62.08 59.83 1.20
C ARG A 6 -61.59 58.67 2.07
N ARG A 7 -61.27 59.04 3.31
CA ARG A 7 -61.11 58.17 4.47
C ARG A 7 -62.46 57.50 4.74
N TRP A 8 -62.45 56.17 4.88
CA TRP A 8 -63.49 55.44 5.57
C TRP A 8 -62.82 54.66 6.70
N ALA A 9 -63.16 55.06 7.93
CA ALA A 9 -62.92 54.27 9.12
C ALA A 9 -63.95 53.13 9.13
N ALA A 10 -63.49 51.89 9.13
CA ALA A 10 -64.29 50.73 9.45
C ALA A 10 -63.78 50.14 10.76
N LEU A 11 -64.59 50.30 11.80
CA LEU A 11 -64.45 49.69 13.11
C LEU A 11 -64.74 48.19 12.94
N ALA A 12 -63.71 47.35 12.96
CA ALA A 12 -63.87 45.89 12.99
C ALA A 12 -63.73 45.40 14.44
N VAL A 13 -64.82 44.83 14.94
CA VAL A 13 -64.95 44.18 16.25
C VAL A 13 -63.97 43.01 16.33
N LEU A 14 -62.97 43.11 17.19
CA LEU A 14 -62.05 42.03 17.55
C LEU A 14 -62.77 41.03 18.48
N VAL A 15 -63.29 39.95 17.89
CA VAL A 15 -63.62 38.73 18.64
C VAL A 15 -62.30 38.00 18.90
N GLY A 16 -61.79 38.11 20.12
CA GLY A 16 -60.60 37.40 20.56
C GLY A 16 -60.88 35.91 20.72
N ILE A 17 -60.72 35.15 19.64
CA ILE A 17 -60.55 33.70 19.73
C ILE A 17 -59.10 33.47 20.18
N LEU A 18 -58.95 33.01 21.42
CA LEU A 18 -57.69 32.45 21.95
C LEU A 18 -57.35 31.17 21.17
N LEU A 19 -56.82 31.33 19.96
CA LEU A 19 -56.06 30.29 19.30
C LEU A 19 -54.69 30.29 19.98
N SER A 20 -54.52 29.41 20.97
CA SER A 20 -53.19 29.01 21.41
C SER A 20 -52.40 28.65 20.15
N PRO A 21 -51.23 29.26 19.88
CA PRO A 21 -50.39 28.78 18.80
C PRO A 21 -50.03 27.35 19.17
N THR A 22 -50.64 26.39 18.48
CA THR A 22 -50.09 25.05 18.37
C THR A 22 -48.76 25.24 17.66
N VAL A 23 -47.69 25.41 18.44
CA VAL A 23 -46.34 25.21 17.93
C VAL A 23 -46.41 23.84 17.27
N PRO A 24 -46.19 23.72 15.94
CA PRO A 24 -46.15 22.42 15.32
C PRO A 24 -45.12 21.63 16.14
N ALA A 25 -45.56 20.52 16.75
CA ALA A 25 -44.67 19.63 17.45
C ALA A 25 -43.59 19.28 16.44
N GLN A 26 -42.41 19.87 16.63
CA GLN A 26 -41.29 19.70 15.74
C GLN A 26 -40.97 18.22 15.86
N ALA A 27 -41.32 17.44 14.83
CA ALA A 27 -41.09 16.01 14.82
C ALA A 27 -39.65 15.80 15.28
N ALA A 28 -39.48 15.08 16.38
CA ALA A 28 -38.18 14.88 16.96
C ALA A 28 -37.34 14.20 15.87
N GLY A 29 -36.29 14.87 15.42
CA GLY A 29 -35.35 14.26 14.48
C GLY A 29 -34.76 12.98 15.09
N PRO A 30 -34.14 12.12 14.27
CA PRO A 30 -33.52 10.89 14.74
C PRO A 30 -32.58 11.17 15.91
N ALA A 31 -32.59 10.28 16.92
CA ALA A 31 -31.70 10.38 18.07
C ALA A 31 -30.21 10.35 17.69
N VAL A 32 -29.89 9.59 16.65
CA VAL A 32 -28.53 9.27 16.23
C VAL A 32 -28.42 9.29 14.71
N GLU A 33 -27.34 9.87 14.21
CA GLU A 33 -26.87 9.64 12.84
C GLU A 33 -25.77 8.58 12.89
N LEU A 34 -25.89 7.53 12.07
CA LEU A 34 -24.90 6.45 12.02
C LEU A 34 -24.34 6.32 10.62
N LYS A 35 -23.03 6.14 10.55
CA LYS A 35 -22.35 5.67 9.35
C LYS A 35 -22.04 4.19 9.50
N VAL A 36 -22.69 3.38 8.69
CA VAL A 36 -22.43 1.95 8.50
C VAL A 36 -22.34 1.66 7.01
N PRO A 37 -21.62 0.59 6.62
CA PRO A 37 -21.67 0.15 5.24
C PRO A 37 -23.05 -0.40 4.88
N ASP A 38 -23.60 -0.02 3.73
CA ASP A 38 -24.84 -0.62 3.21
C ASP A 38 -24.66 -2.11 2.90
N THR A 39 -23.44 -2.51 2.53
CA THR A 39 -23.10 -3.90 2.22
C THR A 39 -21.72 -4.26 2.76
N ALA A 40 -21.60 -5.47 3.30
CA ALA A 40 -20.35 -6.03 3.79
C ALA A 40 -20.11 -7.44 3.22
N TYR A 41 -18.88 -7.69 2.77
CA TYR A 41 -18.50 -8.97 2.17
C TYR A 41 -17.56 -9.75 3.08
N LEU A 42 -18.02 -10.89 3.59
CA LEU A 42 -17.24 -11.81 4.41
C LEU A 42 -16.34 -12.66 3.52
N PRO A 43 -15.02 -12.75 3.81
CA PRO A 43 -14.18 -13.73 3.14
C PRO A 43 -14.62 -15.15 3.52
N GLU A 44 -14.40 -16.11 2.62
CA GLU A 44 -14.51 -17.52 2.95
C GLU A 44 -13.57 -17.86 4.11
N ARG A 45 -14.04 -18.68 5.07
CA ARG A 45 -13.25 -19.10 6.22
C ARG A 45 -11.95 -19.76 5.76
N ASN A 46 -10.82 -19.41 6.39
CA ASN A 46 -9.45 -19.80 6.02
C ASN A 46 -8.84 -19.12 4.77
N VAL A 47 -9.49 -18.09 4.22
CA VAL A 47 -8.85 -17.16 3.29
C VAL A 47 -8.36 -15.94 4.07
N SER A 48 -7.07 -15.61 3.97
CA SER A 48 -6.50 -14.43 4.62
C SER A 48 -7.12 -13.13 4.09
N PRO A 49 -7.53 -12.17 4.96
CA PRO A 49 -7.45 -12.24 6.42
C PRO A 49 -8.51 -13.19 7.00
N SER A 50 -8.03 -14.29 7.59
CA SER A 50 -8.85 -15.36 8.14
C SER A 50 -9.29 -14.93 9.53
N GLY A 51 -10.51 -14.42 9.63
CA GLY A 51 -11.07 -14.11 10.93
C GLY A 51 -12.50 -13.61 10.89
N GLY A 52 -12.92 -12.94 9.83
CA GLY A 52 -14.14 -12.15 9.84
C GLY A 52 -13.85 -10.65 9.68
N ILE A 53 -14.90 -9.86 9.59
CA ILE A 53 -14.88 -8.41 9.35
C ILE A 53 -15.23 -7.64 10.61
N ARG A 54 -14.67 -6.44 10.77
CA ARG A 54 -15.06 -5.48 11.82
C ARG A 54 -15.96 -4.43 11.20
N LEU A 55 -17.21 -4.34 11.67
CA LEU A 55 -18.07 -3.25 11.26
C LEU A 55 -17.78 -2.04 12.13
N TRP A 56 -17.30 -0.98 11.48
CA TRP A 56 -17.03 0.30 12.13
C TRP A 56 -18.35 1.05 12.30
N LEU A 57 -18.71 1.32 13.55
CA LEU A 57 -19.86 2.15 13.88
C LEU A 57 -19.36 3.53 14.34
N ALA A 58 -19.85 4.59 13.71
CA ALA A 58 -19.55 5.96 14.10
C ALA A 58 -20.86 6.74 14.40
N PRO A 59 -21.62 6.34 15.44
CA PRO A 59 -22.84 7.04 15.81
C PRO A 59 -22.54 8.45 16.32
N GLN A 60 -23.32 9.43 15.90
CA GLN A 60 -23.25 10.82 16.31
C GLN A 60 -24.63 11.26 16.84
N PRO A 61 -24.71 12.23 17.76
CA PRO A 61 -25.99 12.83 18.14
C PRO A 61 -26.72 13.39 16.91
N GLY A 62 -28.00 13.06 16.73
CA GLY A 62 -28.77 13.53 15.58
C GLY A 62 -29.19 15.00 15.67
N ALA A 63 -29.67 15.57 14.56
CA ALA A 63 -30.23 16.92 14.46
C ALA A 63 -29.32 18.05 15.01
N GLY A 64 -28.01 17.97 14.77
CA GLY A 64 -27.04 19.00 15.16
C GLY A 64 -26.83 19.14 16.66
N ARG A 65 -27.22 18.13 17.46
CA ARG A 65 -26.99 18.10 18.90
C ARG A 65 -25.49 17.95 19.20
N ALA A 66 -25.00 18.67 20.21
CA ALA A 66 -23.62 18.49 20.69
C ALA A 66 -23.45 17.17 21.46
N THR A 67 -24.52 16.71 22.13
CA THR A 67 -24.53 15.51 22.97
C THR A 67 -25.90 14.85 22.95
N GLN A 68 -25.94 13.53 22.98
CA GLN A 68 -27.13 12.71 23.22
C GLN A 68 -26.81 11.67 24.32
N SER A 69 -27.58 11.65 25.40
CA SER A 69 -27.34 10.75 26.55
C SER A 69 -28.26 9.54 26.54
N ASP A 70 -27.85 8.52 27.31
CA ASP A 70 -28.54 7.26 27.53
C ASP A 70 -28.91 6.52 26.23
N VAL A 71 -27.98 6.52 25.28
CA VAL A 71 -28.13 5.86 24.00
C VAL A 71 -27.94 4.35 24.15
N THR A 72 -28.89 3.59 23.65
CA THR A 72 -28.77 2.13 23.50
C THR A 72 -28.66 1.75 22.04
N LEU A 73 -27.84 0.75 21.74
CA LEU A 73 -27.71 0.14 20.42
C LEU A 73 -28.23 -1.28 20.49
N THR A 74 -29.25 -1.62 19.72
CA THR A 74 -29.66 -3.00 19.47
C THR A 74 -29.13 -3.45 18.12
N VAL A 75 -28.34 -4.52 18.12
CA VAL A 75 -27.81 -5.21 16.93
C VAL A 75 -28.60 -6.49 16.75
N ASP A 76 -29.45 -6.53 15.74
CA ASP A 76 -30.24 -7.69 15.34
C ASP A 76 -29.58 -8.34 14.13
N ALA A 77 -29.08 -9.56 14.32
CA ALA A 77 -28.39 -10.33 13.30
C ALA A 77 -29.06 -11.71 13.09
N SER A 78 -30.33 -11.84 13.49
CA SER A 78 -31.09 -13.09 13.33
C SER A 78 -31.17 -13.56 11.87
N ASP A 79 -31.15 -12.64 10.90
CA ASP A 79 -31.15 -12.99 9.47
C ASP A 79 -29.82 -13.63 8.99
N LEU A 80 -28.80 -13.66 9.87
CA LEU A 80 -27.53 -14.35 9.64
C LEU A 80 -27.42 -15.68 10.40
N GLU A 81 -28.50 -16.16 11.02
CA GLU A 81 -28.57 -17.51 11.57
C GLU A 81 -28.13 -18.53 10.50
N ASP A 82 -27.31 -19.51 10.89
CA ASP A 82 -26.68 -20.49 10.00
C ASP A 82 -25.74 -19.95 8.90
N ILE A 83 -25.54 -18.62 8.78
CA ILE A 83 -24.67 -18.00 7.77
C ILE A 83 -23.38 -17.46 8.41
N ALA A 84 -23.51 -16.68 9.46
CA ALA A 84 -22.40 -16.00 10.12
C ALA A 84 -22.63 -15.91 11.61
N ARG A 85 -21.56 -15.74 12.38
CA ARG A 85 -21.61 -15.51 13.82
C ARG A 85 -21.12 -14.11 14.17
N LEU A 86 -21.82 -13.50 15.12
CA LEU A 86 -21.49 -12.21 15.68
C LEU A 86 -20.61 -12.38 16.93
N ARG A 87 -19.64 -11.50 17.10
CA ARG A 87 -18.96 -11.26 18.36
C ARG A 87 -18.94 -9.77 18.62
N THR A 88 -19.40 -9.38 19.79
CA THR A 88 -19.34 -8.00 20.24
C THR A 88 -18.17 -7.78 21.21
N ARG A 89 -17.87 -6.52 21.55
CA ARG A 89 -16.88 -6.17 22.58
C ARG A 89 -17.38 -4.99 23.42
N ARG A 90 -16.77 -4.80 24.60
CA ARG A 90 -16.92 -3.62 25.47
C ARG A 90 -18.37 -3.41 25.93
N GLU A 91 -18.98 -2.27 25.56
CA GLU A 91 -20.33 -1.83 25.97
C GLU A 91 -21.47 -2.77 25.55
N CYS A 92 -21.15 -3.77 24.73
CA CYS A 92 -22.04 -4.81 24.24
C CYS A 92 -21.85 -6.17 24.95
N GLY A 93 -21.01 -6.26 26.00
CA GLY A 93 -20.75 -7.49 26.75
C GLY A 93 -19.42 -8.20 26.42
N ASP A 94 -19.26 -9.41 27.00
CA ASP A 94 -18.03 -10.20 26.96
C ASP A 94 -17.62 -10.66 25.55
N HIS A 95 -16.31 -10.88 25.37
CA HIS A 95 -15.61 -11.20 24.10
C HIS A 95 -15.93 -12.58 23.47
N SER A 96 -17.01 -13.24 23.84
CA SER A 96 -17.37 -14.55 23.31
C SER A 96 -18.20 -14.43 22.02
N PHE A 97 -17.97 -15.33 21.06
CA PHE A 97 -18.94 -15.57 20.00
C PHE A 97 -20.15 -16.27 20.64
N GLY A 98 -21.33 -15.67 20.57
CA GLY A 98 -22.60 -16.20 21.09
C GLY A 98 -23.57 -16.63 19.97
N SER A 99 -24.76 -17.12 20.35
CA SER A 99 -25.86 -17.37 19.40
C SER A 99 -26.38 -16.05 18.82
N THR A 100 -26.73 -16.10 17.55
CA THR A 100 -26.89 -14.98 16.60
C THR A 100 -28.32 -14.46 16.55
N ASP A 101 -28.79 -13.80 17.60
CA ASP A 101 -30.13 -13.23 17.52
C ASP A 101 -30.10 -11.72 17.68
N VAL A 102 -29.99 -11.25 18.92
CA VAL A 102 -30.07 -9.81 19.21
C VAL A 102 -29.16 -9.46 20.37
N VAL A 103 -28.31 -8.45 20.20
CA VAL A 103 -27.45 -7.91 21.25
C VAL A 103 -27.83 -6.45 21.52
N THR A 104 -28.09 -6.11 22.78
CA THR A 104 -28.29 -4.72 23.20
C THR A 104 -27.07 -4.21 23.96
N CYS A 105 -26.50 -3.11 23.48
CA CYS A 105 -25.37 -2.41 24.06
C CYS A 105 -25.83 -1.09 24.69
N THR A 106 -25.25 -0.73 25.83
CA THR A 106 -25.49 0.58 26.46
C THR A 106 -24.34 1.51 26.12
N LEU A 107 -24.54 2.44 25.19
CA LEU A 107 -23.47 3.33 24.71
C LEU A 107 -23.22 4.53 25.64
N GLY A 108 -24.15 4.80 26.56
CA GLY A 108 -24.05 5.94 27.48
C GLY A 108 -24.32 7.25 26.75
N SER A 109 -23.38 8.20 26.79
CA SER A 109 -23.54 9.50 26.13
C SER A 109 -22.69 9.60 24.86
N LEU A 110 -23.33 9.89 23.74
CA LEU A 110 -22.69 10.27 22.48
C LEU A 110 -22.41 11.77 22.46
N THR A 111 -21.22 12.16 22.04
CA THR A 111 -20.75 13.53 21.87
C THR A 111 -20.17 13.69 20.48
N HIS A 112 -20.60 14.74 19.79
CA HIS A 112 -20.22 14.96 18.41
C HIS A 112 -18.69 15.02 18.22
N GLY A 113 -18.17 14.21 17.30
CA GLY A 113 -16.75 14.17 16.91
C GLY A 113 -15.79 13.52 17.92
N LYS A 114 -16.31 12.90 18.99
CA LYS A 114 -15.49 12.20 19.99
C LYS A 114 -15.66 10.69 20.00
N ASP A 115 -16.83 10.21 19.59
CA ASP A 115 -17.14 8.79 19.72
C ASP A 115 -17.02 8.09 18.38
N ASN A 116 -15.99 7.24 18.29
CA ASN A 116 -15.96 6.13 17.36
C ASN A 116 -16.15 4.86 18.20
N TYR A 117 -16.95 3.91 17.71
CA TYR A 117 -17.04 2.57 18.29
C TYR A 117 -16.40 1.53 17.34
N PRO A 118 -15.05 1.54 17.16
CA PRO A 118 -14.31 0.68 16.22
C PRO A 118 -14.53 -0.83 16.40
N ASP A 119 -14.89 -1.22 17.61
CA ASP A 119 -14.72 -2.59 18.11
C ASP A 119 -16.04 -3.27 18.46
N ALA A 120 -17.19 -2.62 18.22
CA ALA A 120 -18.46 -3.08 18.73
C ALA A 120 -18.92 -4.39 18.08
N ILE A 121 -18.58 -4.63 16.81
CA ILE A 121 -19.16 -5.73 16.04
C ILE A 121 -18.13 -6.41 15.15
N TYR A 122 -17.97 -7.70 15.36
CA TYR A 122 -17.17 -8.60 14.56
C TYR A 122 -18.05 -9.71 13.98
N ILE A 123 -17.93 -9.97 12.68
CA ILE A 123 -18.76 -10.97 12.00
C ILE A 123 -17.85 -11.97 11.29
N GLU A 124 -18.09 -13.26 11.48
CA GLU A 124 -17.35 -14.34 10.84
C GLU A 124 -18.31 -15.32 10.17
N ALA A 125 -18.04 -15.68 8.91
CA ALA A 125 -18.76 -16.75 8.23
C ALA A 125 -18.70 -18.09 9.00
N LEU A 126 -19.81 -18.80 9.11
CA LEU A 126 -19.83 -20.13 9.70
C LEU A 126 -19.09 -21.15 8.80
N PRO A 127 -18.55 -22.25 9.35
CA PRO A 127 -17.91 -23.28 8.53
C PRO A 127 -18.92 -23.94 7.57
N GLY A 128 -18.54 -24.08 6.29
CA GLY A 128 -19.32 -24.82 5.30
C GLY A 128 -20.48 -24.07 4.66
N VAL A 129 -20.69 -22.80 5.01
CA VAL A 129 -21.72 -21.96 4.37
C VAL A 129 -21.43 -21.74 2.90
N SER A 130 -22.50 -21.69 2.12
CA SER A 130 -22.40 -21.56 0.67
C SER A 130 -21.97 -20.15 0.28
N ARG A 131 -21.17 -20.07 -0.80
CA ARG A 131 -20.80 -18.79 -1.41
C ARG A 131 -22.07 -18.12 -1.95
N GLY A 132 -22.25 -16.84 -1.64
CA GLY A 132 -23.45 -16.07 -1.97
C GLY A 132 -24.59 -16.15 -0.98
N SER A 133 -24.47 -16.97 0.08
CA SER A 133 -25.34 -16.83 1.25
C SER A 133 -25.23 -15.41 1.76
N HIS A 134 -26.36 -14.82 2.15
CA HIS A 134 -26.42 -13.45 2.64
C HIS A 134 -27.55 -13.31 3.66
N GLY A 135 -27.46 -12.29 4.47
CA GLY A 135 -28.48 -11.87 5.42
C GLY A 135 -28.20 -10.44 5.88
N THR A 136 -29.08 -9.90 6.68
CA THR A 136 -29.06 -8.48 7.06
C THR A 136 -28.75 -8.32 8.54
N ILE A 137 -27.98 -7.29 8.87
CA ILE A 137 -27.86 -6.82 10.26
C ILE A 137 -28.63 -5.52 10.39
N ARG A 138 -29.54 -5.47 11.35
CA ARG A 138 -30.32 -4.27 11.67
C ARG A 138 -29.82 -3.63 12.96
N TYR A 139 -29.43 -2.37 12.88
CA TYR A 139 -29.03 -1.54 14.02
C TYR A 139 -30.21 -0.66 14.41
N THR A 140 -30.58 -0.67 15.68
CA THR A 140 -31.58 0.25 16.25
C THR A 140 -30.94 1.05 17.36
N PHE A 141 -30.82 2.36 17.16
CA PHE A 141 -30.37 3.30 18.18
C PHE A 141 -31.57 3.96 18.84
N SER A 142 -31.65 3.83 20.16
CA SER A 142 -32.73 4.42 20.96
C SER A 142 -32.14 5.39 21.98
N ALA A 143 -32.84 6.49 22.23
CA ALA A 143 -32.48 7.43 23.29
C ALA A 143 -33.73 8.08 23.89
N PRO A 144 -33.71 8.47 25.18
CA PRO A 144 -34.86 9.11 25.81
C PRO A 144 -35.30 10.39 25.07
N GLY A 145 -36.61 10.48 24.78
CA GLY A 145 -37.21 11.67 24.18
C GLY A 145 -36.90 11.90 22.70
N ALA A 146 -36.41 10.87 22.00
CA ALA A 146 -36.18 10.89 20.55
C ALA A 146 -36.72 9.61 19.91
N ASP A 147 -37.02 9.69 18.61
CA ASP A 147 -37.42 8.52 17.84
C ASP A 147 -36.21 7.61 17.57
N ASP A 148 -36.46 6.30 17.50
CA ASP A 148 -35.45 5.31 17.18
C ASP A 148 -34.85 5.56 15.80
N SER A 149 -33.54 5.39 15.68
CA SER A 149 -32.82 5.49 14.41
C SER A 149 -32.42 4.08 13.95
N ILE A 150 -32.90 3.67 12.77
CA ILE A 150 -32.71 2.32 12.23
C ILE A 150 -31.76 2.38 11.03
N PHE A 151 -30.79 1.48 11.02
CA PHE A 151 -29.82 1.31 9.94
C PHE A 151 -29.64 -0.17 9.62
N GLU A 152 -29.25 -0.49 8.39
CA GLU A 152 -29.12 -1.87 7.94
C GLU A 152 -27.79 -2.07 7.19
N THR A 153 -27.23 -3.28 7.30
CA THR A 153 -26.09 -3.72 6.51
C THR A 153 -26.39 -5.09 5.91
N ASP A 154 -26.36 -5.19 4.58
CA ASP A 154 -26.43 -6.46 3.86
C ASP A 154 -25.08 -7.19 3.97
N VAL A 155 -25.06 -8.37 4.59
CA VAL A 155 -23.84 -9.17 4.76
C VAL A 155 -23.85 -10.35 3.80
N TRP A 156 -22.82 -10.49 2.99
CA TRP A 156 -22.68 -11.54 1.97
C TRP A 156 -21.46 -12.43 2.23
N ILE A 157 -21.60 -13.75 2.03
CA ILE A 157 -20.50 -14.71 2.01
C ILE A 157 -19.84 -14.68 0.64
N GLU A 158 -18.61 -14.17 0.60
CA GLU A 158 -17.94 -13.73 -0.63
C GLU A 158 -18.69 -12.58 -1.34
N GLY A 159 -17.97 -11.82 -2.15
CA GLY A 159 -18.49 -10.67 -2.87
C GLY A 159 -17.91 -10.57 -4.27
N PRO A 160 -18.15 -9.44 -4.94
CA PRO A 160 -17.34 -9.06 -6.08
C PRO A 160 -15.85 -9.11 -5.69
N ASP A 161 -15.01 -9.61 -6.60
CA ASP A 161 -13.56 -9.67 -6.41
C ASP A 161 -12.93 -8.73 -7.43
N LEU A 162 -12.80 -7.46 -7.03
CA LEU A 162 -12.22 -6.44 -7.88
C LEU A 162 -10.70 -6.58 -7.93
N ARG A 163 -10.17 -6.64 -9.15
CA ARG A 163 -8.75 -6.80 -9.40
C ARG A 163 -8.27 -5.75 -10.38
N ALA A 164 -7.16 -5.10 -10.04
CA ALA A 164 -6.46 -4.24 -10.98
C ALA A 164 -5.68 -5.09 -12.01
N ARG A 165 -5.45 -4.50 -13.19
CA ARG A 165 -4.52 -5.05 -14.19
C ARG A 165 -3.08 -4.96 -13.65
N GLN A 166 -2.29 -5.99 -13.93
CA GLN A 166 -0.86 -5.99 -13.66
C GLN A 166 -0.15 -5.20 -14.76
N GLU A 167 0.51 -4.12 -14.36
CA GLU A 167 1.21 -3.24 -15.28
C GLU A 167 2.66 -3.69 -15.44
N LYS A 168 3.18 -3.55 -16.66
CA LYS A 168 4.61 -3.76 -16.91
C LYS A 168 5.37 -2.51 -16.48
N PRO A 169 6.60 -2.64 -15.94
CA PRO A 169 7.46 -1.50 -15.71
C PRO A 169 7.64 -0.68 -16.99
N ARG A 170 7.47 0.63 -16.88
CA ARG A 170 7.72 1.57 -17.96
C ARG A 170 9.16 2.04 -17.91
N LYS A 171 9.79 2.19 -19.08
CA LYS A 171 11.19 2.59 -19.22
C LYS A 171 11.33 3.70 -20.24
N GLY A 172 12.20 4.65 -19.98
CA GLY A 172 12.53 5.75 -20.88
C GLY A 172 11.47 6.86 -20.91
N ASP A 173 10.57 6.90 -19.92
CA ASP A 173 9.67 8.05 -19.76
C ASP A 173 10.52 9.31 -19.50
N THR A 174 10.16 10.43 -20.13
CA THR A 174 10.91 11.69 -19.98
C THR A 174 10.58 12.33 -18.64
N ALA A 175 11.59 12.57 -17.81
CA ALA A 175 11.41 13.35 -16.59
C ALA A 175 10.97 14.78 -16.93
N GLY A 176 10.04 15.34 -16.15
CA GLY A 176 9.39 16.62 -16.43
C GLY A 176 8.18 16.55 -17.36
N ALA A 177 7.99 15.43 -18.06
CA ALA A 177 6.87 15.25 -18.98
C ALA A 177 5.65 14.66 -18.28
N SER A 178 4.50 14.79 -18.95
CA SER A 178 3.28 14.05 -18.60
C SER A 178 3.02 12.95 -19.62
N PHE A 179 2.40 11.87 -19.18
CA PHE A 179 1.92 10.81 -20.06
C PHE A 179 0.51 10.36 -19.65
N ASP A 180 -0.17 9.74 -20.61
CA ASP A 180 -1.52 9.23 -20.44
C ASP A 180 -1.50 7.77 -19.93
N PHE A 181 -2.30 7.50 -18.91
CA PHE A 181 -2.44 6.17 -18.31
C PHE A 181 -3.91 5.76 -18.20
N THR A 182 -4.24 4.59 -18.76
CA THR A 182 -5.59 4.01 -18.71
C THR A 182 -5.59 2.78 -17.79
N PRO A 183 -5.97 2.91 -16.51
CA PRO A 183 -6.11 1.79 -15.60
C PRO A 183 -7.26 0.86 -16.06
N GLN A 184 -7.14 -0.40 -15.69
CA GLN A 184 -8.16 -1.41 -15.92
C GLN A 184 -8.47 -2.17 -14.65
N VAL A 185 -9.77 -2.40 -14.44
CA VAL A 185 -10.30 -3.18 -13.32
C VAL A 185 -11.12 -4.34 -13.87
N ARG A 186 -11.08 -5.48 -13.19
CA ARG A 186 -11.92 -6.63 -13.48
C ARG A 186 -12.61 -7.12 -12.24
N ASN A 187 -13.88 -7.48 -12.36
CA ASN A 187 -14.53 -8.30 -11.36
C ASN A 187 -14.24 -9.78 -11.65
N ALA A 188 -13.29 -10.36 -10.92
CA ALA A 188 -12.98 -11.78 -10.99
C ALA A 188 -13.89 -12.64 -10.08
N GLY A 189 -14.82 -12.00 -9.38
CA GLY A 189 -15.76 -12.64 -8.47
C GLY A 189 -16.95 -13.24 -9.22
N ARG A 190 -17.83 -13.88 -8.46
CA ARG A 190 -19.06 -14.50 -8.98
C ARG A 190 -20.28 -13.59 -8.86
N PHE A 191 -20.16 -12.48 -8.12
CA PHE A 191 -21.24 -11.54 -7.84
C PHE A 191 -20.97 -10.21 -8.51
N PRO A 192 -22.00 -9.53 -9.04
CA PRO A 192 -21.85 -8.19 -9.62
C PRO A 192 -21.53 -7.17 -8.53
N ALA A 193 -20.64 -6.20 -8.83
CA ALA A 193 -20.43 -5.03 -8.00
C ALA A 193 -21.44 -3.94 -8.37
N LYS A 194 -22.22 -3.45 -7.40
CA LYS A 194 -23.15 -2.32 -7.56
C LYS A 194 -22.38 -1.01 -7.37
N GLY A 195 -21.66 -0.60 -8.41
CA GLY A 195 -20.67 0.46 -8.31
C GLY A 195 -19.35 -0.01 -7.70
N PHE A 196 -18.31 0.81 -7.88
CA PHE A 196 -16.98 0.57 -7.33
C PHE A 196 -16.19 1.87 -7.25
N GLY A 197 -15.21 1.88 -6.36
CA GLY A 197 -14.25 2.95 -6.27
C GLY A 197 -12.90 2.59 -6.87
N MET A 198 -12.13 3.62 -7.22
CA MET A 198 -10.73 3.49 -7.60
C MET A 198 -9.90 4.52 -6.84
N LEU A 199 -8.99 4.02 -6.02
CA LEU A 199 -8.00 4.84 -5.33
C LEU A 199 -6.76 4.98 -6.21
N PHE A 200 -6.24 6.19 -6.33
CA PHE A 200 -4.94 6.49 -6.89
C PHE A 200 -4.01 6.99 -5.78
N GLN A 201 -2.78 6.48 -5.75
CA GLN A 201 -1.79 6.90 -4.78
C GLN A 201 -0.40 6.93 -5.41
N SER A 202 0.32 8.01 -5.18
CA SER A 202 1.74 8.11 -5.48
C SER A 202 2.48 8.80 -4.35
N SER A 203 3.77 8.49 -4.22
CA SER A 203 4.70 9.27 -3.40
C SER A 203 5.54 10.25 -4.21
N ARG A 204 5.46 10.22 -5.55
CA ARG A 204 6.42 10.94 -6.40
C ARG A 204 5.88 11.51 -7.71
N VAL A 205 4.94 10.85 -8.38
CA VAL A 205 4.26 11.46 -9.55
C VAL A 205 3.05 12.24 -9.08
N THR A 206 2.54 13.11 -9.92
CA THR A 206 1.29 13.82 -9.65
C THR A 206 0.24 13.54 -10.74
N PHE A 207 -1.02 13.56 -10.33
CA PHE A 207 -2.21 13.51 -11.19
C PHE A 207 -2.75 14.94 -11.29
N PRO A 208 -2.41 15.70 -12.35
CA PRO A 208 -2.70 17.13 -12.42
C PRO A 208 -4.19 17.46 -12.62
N VAL A 209 -4.98 16.49 -13.11
CA VAL A 209 -6.41 16.67 -13.36
C VAL A 209 -7.23 16.23 -12.15
N GLN A 210 -8.10 17.10 -11.66
CA GLN A 210 -9.01 16.81 -10.55
C GLN A 210 -10.45 16.61 -11.07
N TYR A 211 -10.94 15.37 -11.07
CA TYR A 211 -12.25 14.98 -11.61
C TYR A 211 -13.39 15.17 -10.59
N SER A 212 -14.59 15.48 -11.07
CA SER A 212 -15.74 15.82 -10.21
C SER A 212 -16.30 14.66 -9.40
N ASN A 213 -16.05 13.40 -9.80
CA ASN A 213 -16.44 12.19 -9.06
C ASN A 213 -15.30 11.63 -8.20
N CYS A 214 -14.23 12.40 -8.00
CA CYS A 214 -13.12 12.02 -7.13
C CYS A 214 -12.91 13.04 -6.01
N ARG A 215 -12.40 12.58 -4.86
CA ARG A 215 -11.89 13.45 -3.79
C ARG A 215 -10.36 13.33 -3.74
N TYR A 216 -9.73 14.37 -3.19
CA TYR A 216 -8.29 14.56 -3.25
C TYR A 216 -7.74 15.01 -1.90
N ALA A 217 -6.57 14.50 -1.51
CA ALA A 217 -5.95 14.89 -0.25
C ALA A 217 -5.60 16.39 -0.25
N LEU A 218 -5.99 17.13 0.78
CA LEU A 218 -5.79 18.59 0.87
C LEU A 218 -4.31 18.97 0.83
N GLN A 219 -3.46 18.20 1.52
CA GLN A 219 -2.02 18.48 1.60
C GLN A 219 -1.26 18.08 0.34
N SER A 220 -1.84 17.21 -0.50
CA SER A 220 -1.18 16.67 -1.69
C SER A 220 -2.22 16.23 -2.72
N PRO A 221 -2.99 17.16 -3.31
CA PRO A 221 -4.14 16.82 -4.15
C PRO A 221 -3.76 16.18 -5.48
N GLY A 222 -2.47 16.20 -5.85
CA GLY A 222 -1.94 15.47 -7.00
C GLY A 222 -1.45 14.06 -6.67
N SER A 223 -1.34 13.67 -5.41
CA SER A 223 -0.66 12.42 -5.02
C SER A 223 -1.60 11.35 -4.48
N PHE A 224 -2.83 11.73 -4.14
CA PHE A 224 -3.85 10.82 -3.64
C PHE A 224 -5.23 11.25 -4.13
N ALA A 225 -6.00 10.29 -4.65
CA ALA A 225 -7.38 10.50 -5.05
C ALA A 225 -8.22 9.24 -4.83
N ASP A 226 -9.48 9.41 -4.46
CA ASP A 226 -10.50 8.36 -4.40
C ASP A 226 -11.66 8.71 -5.33
N CYS A 227 -11.84 7.91 -6.38
CA CYS A 227 -12.89 8.10 -7.37
C CYS A 227 -14.01 7.08 -7.14
N TRP A 228 -15.26 7.48 -7.37
CA TRP A 228 -16.42 6.58 -7.33
C TRP A 228 -17.12 6.49 -8.69
N PHE A 229 -17.58 5.29 -9.02
CA PHE A 229 -18.29 4.95 -10.26
C PHE A 229 -19.54 4.16 -9.91
N ASP A 230 -20.70 4.59 -10.41
CA ASP A 230 -21.99 3.93 -10.16
C ASP A 230 -22.23 2.73 -11.10
N GLU A 231 -21.37 2.56 -12.11
CA GLU A 231 -21.47 1.49 -13.08
C GLU A 231 -21.37 0.10 -12.44
N GLN A 232 -22.26 -0.79 -12.87
CA GLN A 232 -22.27 -2.16 -12.41
C GLN A 232 -21.16 -2.99 -13.08
N LEU A 233 -20.30 -3.62 -12.26
CA LEU A 233 -19.26 -4.52 -12.75
C LEU A 233 -19.73 -5.98 -12.67
N MET A 234 -20.12 -6.54 -13.82
CA MET A 234 -20.58 -7.93 -13.90
C MET A 234 -19.45 -8.95 -13.64
N PRO A 235 -19.78 -10.15 -13.14
CA PRO A 235 -18.81 -11.24 -12.97
C PRO A 235 -18.03 -11.53 -14.26
N GLY A 236 -16.70 -11.60 -14.14
CA GLY A 236 -15.79 -11.85 -15.26
C GLY A 236 -15.50 -10.64 -16.15
N GLN A 237 -16.32 -9.57 -16.08
CA GLN A 237 -16.20 -8.37 -16.91
C GLN A 237 -15.03 -7.49 -16.45
N ALA A 238 -14.34 -6.88 -17.41
CA ALA A 238 -13.36 -5.82 -17.17
C ALA A 238 -13.89 -4.46 -17.65
N TYR A 239 -13.43 -3.41 -17.00
CA TYR A 239 -13.69 -2.02 -17.33
C TYR A 239 -12.36 -1.26 -17.43
N GLU A 240 -12.36 -0.22 -18.25
CA GLU A 240 -11.28 0.76 -18.35
C GLU A 240 -11.84 2.17 -18.26
N LEU A 241 -10.99 3.14 -17.97
CA LEU A 241 -11.37 4.55 -18.08
C LEU A 241 -11.60 4.93 -19.54
N VAL A 242 -12.64 5.72 -19.79
CA VAL A 242 -12.95 6.26 -21.12
C VAL A 242 -11.84 7.23 -21.55
N GLU A 243 -11.51 8.18 -20.67
CA GLU A 243 -10.38 9.09 -20.81
C GLU A 243 -9.15 8.57 -20.04
N PRO A 244 -7.94 8.65 -20.62
CA PRO A 244 -6.73 8.39 -19.85
C PRO A 244 -6.54 9.39 -18.72
N VAL A 245 -5.96 8.94 -17.61
CA VAL A 245 -5.50 9.82 -16.54
C VAL A 245 -4.12 10.34 -16.90
N ALA A 246 -3.97 11.66 -16.93
CA ALA A 246 -2.65 12.28 -17.06
C ALA A 246 -1.81 12.02 -15.80
N VAL A 247 -0.57 11.60 -16.00
CA VAL A 247 0.43 11.38 -14.95
C VAL A 247 1.64 12.25 -15.25
N HIS A 248 1.98 13.15 -14.33
CA HIS A 248 3.14 14.03 -14.45
C HIS A 248 4.35 13.46 -13.70
N VAL A 249 5.46 13.35 -14.41
CA VAL A 249 6.75 12.86 -13.91
C VAL A 249 7.61 14.06 -13.51
N PRO A 250 8.09 14.18 -12.26
CA PRO A 250 8.99 15.25 -11.86
C PRO A 250 10.32 15.25 -12.63
N ASP A 251 10.92 16.43 -12.81
CA ASP A 251 12.18 16.63 -13.54
C ASP A 251 13.36 15.82 -12.96
N SER A 252 13.41 15.67 -11.64
CA SER A 252 14.50 14.95 -10.96
C SER A 252 14.23 13.45 -10.82
N MET A 253 13.08 12.93 -11.26
CA MET A 253 12.76 11.53 -11.01
C MET A 253 13.64 10.62 -11.87
N VAL A 254 14.50 9.80 -11.25
CA VAL A 254 15.17 8.66 -11.92
C VAL A 254 14.27 7.42 -11.89
N ASN A 255 13.74 7.11 -10.71
CA ASN A 255 12.86 5.98 -10.46
C ASN A 255 11.63 6.42 -9.67
N GLY A 256 10.47 5.88 -10.02
CA GLY A 256 9.21 6.17 -9.33
C GLY A 256 8.19 5.06 -9.44
N SER A 257 7.10 5.20 -8.71
CA SER A 257 5.92 4.40 -8.90
C SER A 257 4.66 5.14 -8.48
N PHE A 258 3.53 4.68 -9.01
CA PHE A 258 2.22 4.99 -8.46
C PHE A 258 1.35 3.74 -8.52
N GLN A 259 0.29 3.77 -7.73
CA GLN A 259 -0.61 2.66 -7.58
C GLN A 259 -2.04 3.12 -7.86
N TYR A 260 -2.83 2.20 -8.39
CA TYR A 260 -4.28 2.33 -8.39
C TYR A 260 -4.92 1.07 -7.80
N LYS A 261 -5.95 1.22 -6.99
CA LYS A 261 -6.58 0.11 -6.27
C LYS A 261 -8.09 0.21 -6.40
N PRO A 262 -8.76 -0.77 -7.03
CA PRO A 262 -10.21 -0.81 -7.00
C PRO A 262 -10.68 -1.22 -5.59
N PHE A 263 -11.82 -0.68 -5.16
CA PHE A 263 -12.46 -1.01 -3.89
C PHE A 263 -13.98 -1.03 -4.05
N LEU A 264 -14.66 -1.67 -3.12
CA LEU A 264 -16.12 -1.66 -3.03
C LEU A 264 -16.54 -0.72 -1.90
N GLN A 265 -17.73 -0.15 -2.00
CA GLN A 265 -18.36 0.53 -0.86
C GLN A 265 -18.53 -0.47 0.27
N GLY A 266 -18.23 -0.03 1.49
CA GLY A 266 -18.45 -0.84 2.68
C GLY A 266 -17.54 -2.04 2.90
N MET A 267 -16.43 -2.16 2.16
CA MET A 267 -15.40 -3.15 2.50
C MET A 267 -14.79 -2.87 3.88
N THR A 268 -15.25 -3.63 4.87
CA THR A 268 -14.85 -3.62 6.27
C THR A 268 -13.89 -4.78 6.60
N GLY A 269 -12.83 -4.95 5.81
CA GLY A 269 -11.73 -5.82 6.23
C GLY A 269 -10.90 -5.15 7.34
N ASN A 270 -9.96 -5.86 7.97
CA ASN A 270 -8.96 -5.28 8.89
C ASN A 270 -8.03 -4.21 8.25
N ALA A 271 -8.32 -3.79 7.02
CA ALA A 271 -7.78 -2.56 6.46
C ALA A 271 -8.61 -1.44 7.06
N GLU A 272 -8.00 -0.62 7.91
CA GLU A 272 -8.48 0.72 8.24
C GLU A 272 -9.15 1.31 7.00
N GLU A 273 -10.34 1.90 7.18
CA GLU A 273 -11.03 2.63 6.12
C GLU A 273 -9.99 3.35 5.29
N VAL A 274 -10.02 3.16 3.97
CA VAL A 274 -9.29 4.06 3.09
C VAL A 274 -9.80 5.46 3.42
N PRO A 275 -8.97 6.36 3.96
CA PRO A 275 -9.39 7.72 4.27
C PRO A 275 -10.02 8.32 3.01
N GLY A 276 -11.30 8.69 3.08
CA GLY A 276 -12.03 9.24 1.94
C GLY A 276 -13.32 8.52 1.54
N ALA A 277 -13.46 7.22 1.77
CA ALA A 277 -14.57 6.43 1.20
C ALA A 277 -15.99 6.85 1.67
N THR A 278 -16.11 7.56 2.79
CA THR A 278 -17.39 8.01 3.37
C THR A 278 -17.70 9.49 3.11
N GLY A 279 -16.96 10.16 2.23
CA GLY A 279 -17.28 11.54 1.80
C GLY A 279 -17.02 12.64 2.85
N THR A 280 -16.62 12.30 4.08
CA THR A 280 -16.51 13.27 5.19
C THR A 280 -15.11 13.44 5.77
N ASP A 281 -14.10 12.80 5.19
CA ASP A 281 -12.71 13.03 5.60
C ASP A 281 -12.37 14.53 5.43
N PRO A 282 -12.14 15.29 6.53
CA PRO A 282 -11.82 16.71 6.45
C PRO A 282 -10.46 16.96 5.75
N GLY A 283 -9.61 15.93 5.64
CA GLY A 283 -8.37 15.94 4.90
C GLY A 283 -8.54 15.78 3.39
N MET A 284 -9.77 15.65 2.88
CA MET A 284 -10.05 15.38 1.46
C MET A 284 -11.05 16.40 0.88
N ARG A 285 -10.82 16.88 -0.34
CA ARG A 285 -11.68 17.83 -1.07
C ARG A 285 -12.16 17.26 -2.40
N GLN A 286 -13.41 17.52 -2.74
CA GLN A 286 -13.98 17.15 -4.03
C GLN A 286 -13.25 17.84 -5.19
N GLY A 287 -12.98 17.10 -6.27
CA GLY A 287 -12.55 17.69 -7.52
C GLY A 287 -13.64 18.52 -8.20
N THR A 288 -13.25 19.36 -9.15
CA THR A 288 -14.15 20.32 -9.83
C THR A 288 -14.03 20.29 -11.35
N GLY A 289 -13.16 19.43 -11.88
CA GLY A 289 -12.99 19.21 -13.32
C GLY A 289 -14.07 18.28 -13.88
N PRO A 290 -13.84 17.72 -15.08
CA PRO A 290 -14.80 16.80 -15.71
C PRO A 290 -15.02 15.55 -14.86
N GLU A 291 -16.13 14.86 -15.09
CA GLU A 291 -16.37 13.54 -14.52
C GLU A 291 -15.49 12.50 -15.21
N LEU A 292 -14.83 11.65 -14.43
CA LEU A 292 -14.10 10.50 -14.95
C LEU A 292 -15.07 9.35 -15.19
N LYS A 293 -15.01 8.75 -16.38
CA LYS A 293 -15.97 7.70 -16.79
C LYS A 293 -15.28 6.37 -17.04
N VAL A 294 -16.05 5.30 -16.94
CA VAL A 294 -15.60 3.93 -17.24
C VAL A 294 -16.46 3.28 -18.31
N ARG A 295 -15.90 2.32 -19.02
CA ARG A 295 -16.62 1.49 -19.99
C ARG A 295 -16.19 0.03 -19.93
N PRO A 296 -17.08 -0.92 -20.27
CA PRO A 296 -16.70 -2.33 -20.37
C PRO A 296 -15.67 -2.56 -21.49
N VAL A 297 -14.83 -3.58 -21.30
CA VAL A 297 -13.83 -4.04 -22.26
C VAL A 297 -14.04 -5.52 -22.57
N ASP A 298 -14.33 -5.84 -23.84
CA ASP A 298 -14.63 -7.22 -24.27
C ASP A 298 -13.39 -8.13 -24.26
N SER A 299 -12.22 -7.57 -24.49
CA SER A 299 -10.94 -8.30 -24.54
C SER A 299 -9.86 -7.53 -23.80
N PRO A 300 -9.88 -7.56 -22.45
CA PRO A 300 -8.94 -6.80 -21.66
C PRO A 300 -7.52 -7.34 -21.88
N ALA A 301 -6.58 -6.44 -22.17
CA ALA A 301 -5.20 -6.79 -22.38
C ALA A 301 -4.48 -7.03 -21.04
N GLY A 302 -3.50 -7.92 -21.03
CA GLY A 302 -2.66 -8.18 -19.86
C GLY A 302 -3.26 -9.15 -18.85
N ALA A 303 -2.53 -9.36 -17.76
CA ALA A 303 -2.96 -10.23 -16.67
C ALA A 303 -3.58 -9.39 -15.55
N PHE A 304 -4.62 -9.90 -14.91
CA PHE A 304 -5.15 -9.33 -13.68
C PHE A 304 -4.48 -10.00 -12.47
N GLY A 305 -4.36 -9.28 -11.36
CA GLY A 305 -3.80 -9.80 -10.11
C GLY A 305 -4.40 -11.15 -9.68
N LYS A 306 -3.67 -11.90 -8.85
CA LYS A 306 -4.26 -12.95 -8.01
C LYS A 306 -4.52 -12.34 -6.64
N LYS A 307 -5.80 -12.29 -6.22
CA LYS A 307 -6.35 -11.82 -4.92
C LYS A 307 -5.81 -10.46 -4.41
N TYR A 308 -6.70 -9.51 -4.15
CA TYR A 308 -6.42 -8.25 -3.41
C TYR A 308 -5.18 -7.46 -3.88
N ARG A 309 -4.94 -7.35 -5.19
CA ARG A 309 -3.80 -6.56 -5.68
C ARG A 309 -4.25 -5.23 -6.29
N LEU A 310 -3.59 -4.19 -5.78
CA LEU A 310 -3.34 -2.92 -6.43
C LEU A 310 -2.64 -3.10 -7.78
N GLY A 311 -2.94 -2.24 -8.74
CA GLY A 311 -2.15 -2.05 -9.94
C GLY A 311 -0.95 -1.19 -9.57
N ASP A 312 0.26 -1.72 -9.73
CA ASP A 312 1.53 -1.03 -9.45
C ASP A 312 2.18 -0.64 -10.77
N VAL A 313 2.32 0.65 -11.02
CA VAL A 313 3.04 1.17 -12.18
C VAL A 313 4.40 1.63 -11.73
N ARG A 314 5.44 0.90 -12.13
CA ARG A 314 6.83 1.27 -11.90
C ARG A 314 7.36 2.06 -13.09
N LEU A 315 8.08 3.13 -12.80
CA LEU A 315 8.62 4.08 -13.77
C LEU A 315 10.15 4.13 -13.64
N HIS A 316 10.82 3.94 -14.76
CA HIS A 316 12.25 4.22 -14.95
C HIS A 316 12.37 5.29 -16.02
N THR A 317 12.80 6.49 -15.64
CA THR A 317 12.86 7.61 -16.58
C THR A 317 14.16 7.59 -17.37
N SER A 318 14.30 8.52 -18.32
CA SER A 318 15.56 8.82 -18.99
C SER A 318 16.52 9.68 -18.15
N GLN A 319 16.14 10.07 -16.93
CA GLN A 319 16.98 10.89 -16.05
C GLN A 319 18.15 10.08 -15.49
N THR A 320 19.26 10.76 -15.22
CA THR A 320 20.48 10.19 -14.64
C THR A 320 20.75 10.79 -13.27
N ALA A 321 21.17 9.98 -12.31
CA ALA A 321 21.90 10.47 -11.14
C ALA A 321 23.41 10.38 -11.40
N ASP A 322 24.21 11.04 -10.58
CA ASP A 322 25.68 10.94 -10.59
C ASP A 322 26.09 10.86 -9.11
N LEU A 323 26.42 9.66 -8.66
CA LEU A 323 26.72 9.38 -7.27
C LEU A 323 28.22 9.28 -7.07
N GLN A 324 28.70 10.06 -6.12
CA GLN A 324 30.13 10.20 -5.85
C GLN A 324 30.42 9.82 -4.42
N VAL A 325 31.41 8.95 -4.25
CA VAL A 325 31.81 8.45 -2.95
C VAL A 325 33.14 9.06 -2.56
N SER A 326 33.25 9.47 -1.30
CA SER A 326 34.53 9.83 -0.70
C SER A 326 34.63 9.32 0.73
N ALA A 327 35.86 9.13 1.19
CA ALA A 327 36.19 8.74 2.55
C ALA A 327 37.32 9.61 3.08
N ASP A 328 37.26 9.95 4.37
CA ASP A 328 38.39 10.54 5.06
C ASP A 328 39.53 9.52 5.22
N THR A 329 40.77 10.01 5.24
CA THR A 329 41.93 9.21 5.62
C THR A 329 41.85 8.84 7.11
N ILE A 330 42.06 7.57 7.44
CA ILE A 330 42.14 7.10 8.83
C ILE A 330 43.58 7.29 9.32
N GLU A 331 43.80 8.24 10.21
CA GLU A 331 45.12 8.54 10.78
C GLU A 331 45.18 8.20 12.29
N GLY A 332 46.26 7.57 12.75
CA GLY A 332 46.43 7.26 14.18
C GLY A 332 47.62 6.35 14.49
N THR A 333 47.70 5.87 15.72
CA THR A 333 48.71 4.89 16.16
C THR A 333 48.11 3.52 16.43
N THR A 334 48.88 2.44 16.27
CA THR A 334 48.45 1.09 16.68
C THR A 334 47.97 1.10 18.14
N GLY A 335 46.77 0.55 18.38
CA GLY A 335 46.07 0.52 19.66
C GLY A 335 45.12 1.71 19.91
N SER A 336 45.19 2.77 19.11
CA SER A 336 44.28 3.92 19.22
C SER A 336 42.99 3.72 18.43
N THR A 337 41.99 4.57 18.71
CA THR A 337 40.81 4.71 17.85
C THR A 337 40.90 5.98 17.01
N ALA A 338 40.35 5.92 15.81
CA ALA A 338 40.29 7.01 14.84
C ALA A 338 38.90 7.04 14.19
N LYS A 339 38.39 8.23 13.90
CA LYS A 339 37.12 8.40 13.19
C LYS A 339 37.40 8.67 11.72
N ALA A 340 36.55 8.12 10.84
CA ALA A 340 36.53 8.53 9.44
C ALA A 340 35.07 8.73 8.99
N THR A 341 34.85 9.83 8.27
CA THR A 341 33.57 10.11 7.63
C THR A 341 33.58 9.58 6.20
N PHE A 342 32.50 8.90 5.84
CA PHE A 342 32.19 8.43 4.51
C PHE A 342 31.06 9.29 3.96
N ARG A 343 31.20 9.77 2.72
CA ARG A 343 30.23 10.65 2.09
C ARG A 343 29.75 10.05 0.78
N LEU A 344 28.44 10.15 0.58
CA LEU A 344 27.74 9.87 -0.67
C LEU A 344 27.14 11.19 -1.15
N HIS A 345 27.71 11.75 -2.22
CA HIS A 345 27.22 12.95 -2.86
C HIS A 345 26.42 12.59 -4.12
N ASN A 346 25.34 13.32 -4.39
CA ASN A 346 24.62 13.22 -5.65
C ASN A 346 24.90 14.48 -6.49
N ALA A 347 25.87 14.40 -7.41
CA ALA A 347 26.20 15.48 -8.35
C ALA A 347 25.23 15.54 -9.55
N GLY A 348 24.36 14.54 -9.70
CA GLY A 348 23.48 14.41 -10.85
C GLY A 348 22.18 15.20 -10.71
N PRO A 349 21.51 15.49 -11.83
CA PRO A 349 20.19 16.15 -11.83
C PRO A 349 19.07 15.24 -11.32
N GLY A 350 19.31 13.92 -11.25
CA GLY A 350 18.37 12.92 -10.80
C GLY A 350 18.41 12.70 -9.28
N ARG A 351 17.24 12.66 -8.65
CA ARG A 351 17.03 12.26 -7.26
C ARG A 351 17.12 10.75 -7.10
N MET A 352 17.87 10.31 -6.10
CA MET A 352 18.07 8.89 -5.78
C MET A 352 17.38 8.48 -4.49
N SER A 353 17.04 7.19 -4.39
CA SER A 353 16.47 6.60 -3.19
C SER A 353 16.83 5.11 -3.12
N GLY A 354 16.93 4.58 -1.91
CA GLY A 354 17.35 3.18 -1.72
C GLY A 354 18.83 2.95 -2.04
N THR A 355 19.64 4.01 -1.98
CA THR A 355 21.10 3.95 -2.10
C THR A 355 21.73 3.78 -0.72
N ALA A 356 22.78 2.97 -0.65
CA ALA A 356 23.56 2.77 0.57
C ALA A 356 25.06 2.78 0.23
N LEU A 357 25.91 2.97 1.23
CA LEU A 357 27.34 2.75 1.13
C LEU A 357 27.70 1.36 1.67
N ARG A 358 28.54 0.64 0.95
CA ARG A 358 29.28 -0.52 1.46
C ARG A 358 30.67 -0.08 1.87
N VAL A 359 31.01 -0.24 3.14
CA VAL A 359 32.34 0.02 3.70
C VAL A 359 33.03 -1.31 3.96
N THR A 360 34.07 -1.61 3.18
CA THR A 360 34.95 -2.76 3.36
C THR A 360 36.19 -2.32 4.14
N VAL A 361 36.29 -2.77 5.38
CA VAL A 361 37.30 -2.30 6.35
C VAL A 361 38.70 -2.83 5.97
N PRO A 362 39.73 -1.95 5.87
CA PRO A 362 41.12 -2.36 5.64
C PRO A 362 41.63 -3.39 6.64
N GLU A 363 42.63 -4.19 6.25
CA GLU A 363 43.20 -5.18 7.17
C GLU A 363 43.97 -4.47 8.29
N GLY A 364 43.83 -4.96 9.52
CA GLY A 364 44.44 -4.36 10.70
C GLY A 364 43.60 -3.27 11.37
N LEU A 365 42.38 -3.02 10.87
CA LEU A 365 41.37 -2.19 11.51
C LEU A 365 40.14 -3.02 11.91
N SER A 366 39.48 -2.60 12.98
CA SER A 366 38.16 -3.06 13.38
C SER A 366 37.23 -1.88 13.65
N VAL A 367 35.95 -2.00 13.28
CA VAL A 367 34.96 -0.97 13.61
C VAL A 367 34.57 -1.10 15.08
N VAL A 368 34.60 0.02 15.80
CA VAL A 368 34.07 0.14 17.15
C VAL A 368 32.56 0.31 17.01
N ALA A 369 31.81 -0.72 17.37
CA ALA A 369 30.35 -0.66 17.34
C ALA A 369 29.87 0.45 18.30
N PRO A 370 28.95 1.34 17.88
CA PRO A 370 28.44 2.37 18.77
C PRO A 370 27.64 1.71 19.90
N THR A 371 27.80 2.24 21.11
CA THR A 371 26.94 1.86 22.22
C THR A 371 25.59 2.56 22.04
N PRO A 372 24.46 1.84 22.09
CA PRO A 372 23.15 2.49 22.11
C PRO A 372 23.11 3.53 23.24
N PRO A 373 22.53 4.72 23.03
CA PRO A 373 22.32 5.65 24.12
C PRO A 373 21.46 4.98 25.20
N PRO A 374 21.63 5.35 26.49
CA PRO A 374 20.74 4.87 27.54
C PRO A 374 19.29 5.20 27.15
N ASP A 375 18.46 4.18 27.06
CA ASP A 375 17.03 4.31 26.82
C ASP A 375 16.31 4.03 28.15
N PRO A 376 16.02 5.06 28.97
CA PRO A 376 15.42 4.88 30.29
C PRO A 376 13.99 4.34 30.22
N ASP A 377 13.31 4.52 29.09
CA ASP A 377 11.89 4.20 28.92
C ASP A 377 11.69 2.92 28.07
N ASN A 378 12.75 2.39 27.46
CA ASN A 378 12.73 1.22 26.57
C ASN A 378 11.71 1.39 25.43
N GLU A 379 11.52 2.64 24.99
CA GLU A 379 10.60 3.03 23.92
C GLU A 379 11.32 3.23 22.57
N SER A 380 12.64 3.29 22.57
CA SER A 380 13.46 3.56 21.39
C SER A 380 14.26 2.33 20.99
N GLU A 381 13.82 1.67 19.92
CA GLU A 381 14.70 0.77 19.18
C GLU A 381 15.80 1.60 18.52
N TRP A 382 16.89 1.87 19.23
CA TRP A 382 18.05 2.52 18.63
C TRP A 382 18.59 1.61 17.52
N GLN A 383 18.44 2.07 16.27
CA GLN A 383 18.97 1.38 15.10
C GLN A 383 20.17 2.16 14.59
N TRP A 384 21.34 1.52 14.67
CA TRP A 384 22.53 2.03 14.00
C TRP A 384 22.27 2.03 12.48
N GLU A 385 22.57 3.15 11.81
CA GLU A 385 22.39 3.31 10.35
C GLU A 385 23.26 2.38 9.50
N CYS A 386 24.22 1.70 10.13
CA CYS A 386 25.05 0.67 9.52
C CYS A 386 24.73 -0.71 10.08
N TYR A 387 24.70 -1.71 9.21
CA TYR A 387 24.60 -3.11 9.58
C TYR A 387 25.75 -3.91 8.97
N GLY A 388 26.36 -4.80 9.77
CA GLY A 388 27.53 -5.60 9.38
C GLY A 388 27.19 -7.08 9.23
N PRO A 389 26.73 -7.56 8.05
CA PRO A 389 26.45 -8.98 7.83
C PRO A 389 27.73 -9.84 7.78
N GLN A 390 28.91 -9.22 7.61
CA GLN A 390 30.20 -9.89 7.47
C GLN A 390 31.24 -9.23 8.39
N LYS A 391 32.23 -10.01 8.86
CA LYS A 391 33.22 -9.58 9.86
C LYS A 391 34.05 -8.32 9.49
N ARG A 392 33.98 -7.84 8.24
CA ARG A 392 34.74 -6.68 7.72
C ARG A 392 34.00 -5.83 6.68
N ALA A 393 32.70 -6.05 6.48
CA ALA A 393 31.91 -5.27 5.53
C ALA A 393 30.63 -4.76 6.19
N TYR A 394 30.40 -3.46 6.08
CA TYR A 394 29.28 -2.75 6.70
C TYR A 394 28.48 -2.06 5.60
N THR A 395 27.16 -2.20 5.63
CA THR A 395 26.25 -1.47 4.76
C THR A 395 25.62 -0.36 5.57
N CYS A 396 25.81 0.89 5.15
CA CYS A 396 25.29 2.08 5.80
C CYS A 396 24.30 2.78 4.88
N GLY A 397 23.05 2.95 5.30
CA GLY A 397 21.98 3.47 4.46
C GLY A 397 21.58 4.90 4.81
N ALA A 398 21.37 5.74 3.80
CA ALA A 398 20.65 6.99 3.99
C ALA A 398 19.17 6.67 4.30
N LEU A 399 18.64 7.19 5.41
CA LEU A 399 17.23 7.01 5.77
C LEU A 399 16.27 7.72 4.78
N GLY A 400 16.79 8.69 4.02
CA GLY A 400 16.05 9.50 3.08
C GLY A 400 16.54 9.40 1.64
N PRO A 401 15.78 9.99 0.70
CA PRO A 401 16.26 10.24 -0.66
C PRO A 401 17.50 11.15 -0.65
N LEU A 402 18.35 11.04 -1.68
CA LEU A 402 19.36 12.06 -1.98
C LEU A 402 18.81 12.93 -3.12
N GLU A 403 18.52 14.20 -2.82
CA GLU A 403 18.16 15.18 -3.85
C GLU A 403 19.40 15.55 -4.70
N PRO A 404 19.21 16.16 -5.88
CA PRO A 404 20.31 16.73 -6.65
C PRO A 404 21.12 17.73 -5.82
N GLY A 405 22.44 17.51 -5.74
CA GLY A 405 23.37 18.32 -4.95
C GLY A 405 23.51 17.90 -3.48
N ASP A 406 22.69 16.98 -2.97
CA ASP A 406 22.77 16.55 -1.58
C ASP A 406 24.03 15.74 -1.30
N THR A 407 24.46 15.75 -0.04
CA THR A 407 25.47 14.84 0.48
C THR A 407 24.95 14.17 1.74
N TRP A 408 24.82 12.85 1.69
CA TRP A 408 24.65 12.04 2.89
C TRP A 408 26.02 11.62 3.42
N GLN A 409 26.17 11.56 4.73
CA GLN A 409 27.42 11.14 5.35
C GLN A 409 27.19 10.33 6.61
N THR A 410 28.08 9.38 6.86
CA THR A 410 28.15 8.58 8.09
C THR A 410 29.56 8.60 8.63
N THR A 411 29.72 8.53 9.95
CA THR A 411 31.04 8.49 10.59
C THR A 411 31.18 7.19 11.37
N LEU A 412 32.23 6.44 11.05
CA LEU A 412 32.57 5.22 11.78
C LEU A 412 33.82 5.47 12.62
N GLU A 413 33.83 4.88 13.81
CA GLU A 413 35.02 4.80 14.63
C GLU A 413 35.72 3.47 14.39
N PHE A 414 37.04 3.53 14.17
CA PHE A 414 37.89 2.40 13.89
C PHE A 414 38.94 2.27 14.98
N ARG A 415 39.19 1.06 15.47
CA ARG A 415 40.39 0.74 16.23
C ARG A 415 41.47 0.28 15.27
N ILE A 416 42.67 0.85 15.41
CA ILE A 416 43.85 0.44 14.64
C ILE A 416 44.51 -0.73 15.38
N ASP A 417 44.14 -1.96 15.05
CA ASP A 417 44.65 -3.17 15.70
C ASP A 417 46.12 -3.44 15.40
N ARG A 418 46.52 -3.24 14.14
CA ARG A 418 47.90 -3.43 13.66
C ARG A 418 48.11 -2.72 12.32
N ARG A 419 49.38 -2.44 12.00
CA ARG A 419 49.78 -1.95 10.67
C ARG A 419 49.92 -3.13 9.72
N VAL A 420 49.29 -3.05 8.55
CA VAL A 420 49.42 -4.05 7.49
C VAL A 420 49.87 -3.36 6.21
N ARG A 421 50.96 -3.85 5.59
CA ARG A 421 51.48 -3.24 4.36
C ARG A 421 50.47 -3.43 3.23
N GLY A 422 50.14 -2.36 2.51
CA GLY A 422 49.22 -2.44 1.37
C GLY A 422 47.81 -2.88 1.77
N ALA A 423 47.38 -2.57 3.00
CA ALA A 423 46.02 -2.86 3.43
C ALA A 423 45.02 -2.08 2.57
N GLU A 424 44.23 -2.81 1.79
CA GLU A 424 43.18 -2.22 0.95
C GLU A 424 41.86 -2.18 1.72
N GLY A 425 41.22 -1.01 1.74
CA GLY A 425 39.80 -0.86 2.06
C GLY A 425 39.09 -0.09 0.96
N LEU A 426 37.78 -0.26 0.90
CA LEU A 426 36.96 0.28 -0.16
C LEU A 426 35.64 0.79 0.42
N VAL A 427 35.22 1.96 0.00
CA VAL A 427 33.83 2.40 0.14
C VAL A 427 33.21 2.48 -1.26
N GLU A 428 32.00 1.98 -1.43
CA GLU A 428 31.32 1.97 -2.73
C GLU A 428 29.80 2.10 -2.56
N VAL A 429 29.12 2.60 -3.60
CA VAL A 429 27.65 2.66 -3.63
C VAL A 429 27.07 1.26 -3.84
N ILE A 430 26.02 0.95 -3.09
CA ILE A 430 25.10 -0.16 -3.38
C ILE A 430 23.81 0.42 -3.96
N TYR A 431 23.39 -0.16 -5.09
CA TYR A 431 22.11 0.12 -5.72
C TYR A 431 21.11 -1.01 -5.48
N ASP A 432 19.83 -0.65 -5.49
CA ASP A 432 18.76 -1.59 -5.76
C ASP A 432 18.78 -1.95 -7.26
N PRO A 433 19.04 -3.22 -7.64
CA PRO A 433 19.11 -3.62 -9.04
C PRO A 433 17.78 -3.47 -9.78
N GLU A 434 16.65 -3.39 -9.07
CA GLU A 434 15.34 -3.08 -9.66
C GLU A 434 15.14 -1.58 -9.93
N ARG A 435 16.03 -0.71 -9.43
CA ARG A 435 15.97 0.76 -9.52
C ARG A 435 17.33 1.35 -9.90
N PRO A 436 17.81 1.10 -11.14
CA PRO A 436 19.10 1.61 -11.60
C PRO A 436 19.16 3.15 -11.52
N SER A 437 20.33 3.69 -11.19
CA SER A 437 20.62 5.13 -11.13
C SER A 437 20.81 5.79 -12.50
N ASN A 438 21.07 4.98 -13.54
CA ASN A 438 21.58 5.42 -14.84
C ASN A 438 22.83 6.32 -14.70
N ASP A 439 23.70 5.98 -13.75
CA ASP A 439 24.89 6.78 -13.47
C ASP A 439 25.88 6.77 -14.65
N PRO A 440 26.16 7.94 -15.27
CA PRO A 440 27.06 8.02 -16.40
C PRO A 440 28.53 7.86 -15.99
N ASN A 441 28.86 8.07 -14.71
CA ASN A 441 30.20 7.95 -14.17
C ASN A 441 30.25 6.83 -13.12
N ASN A 442 30.44 5.58 -13.55
CA ASN A 442 30.55 4.48 -12.58
C ASN A 442 31.90 4.46 -11.84
N SER A 443 32.85 5.35 -12.17
CA SER A 443 34.23 5.29 -11.65
C SER A 443 34.44 6.01 -10.32
N ASP A 444 33.61 6.99 -9.99
CA ASP A 444 33.59 7.73 -8.71
C ASP A 444 32.53 7.21 -7.74
N ASN A 445 31.81 6.16 -8.13
CA ASN A 445 30.94 5.37 -7.26
C ASN A 445 31.68 4.51 -6.23
N ALA A 446 33.01 4.55 -6.22
CA ALA A 446 33.84 3.92 -5.22
C ALA A 446 35.10 4.75 -4.93
N ALA A 447 35.55 4.71 -3.68
CA ALA A 447 36.78 5.36 -3.26
C ALA A 447 37.60 4.43 -2.33
N PRO A 448 38.94 4.43 -2.46
CA PRO A 448 39.80 3.71 -1.55
C PRO A 448 39.73 4.32 -0.14
N ILE A 449 39.85 3.47 0.87
CA ILE A 449 39.98 3.91 2.26
C ILE A 449 41.47 3.98 2.59
N GLU A 450 41.99 5.18 2.70
CA GLU A 450 43.40 5.39 3.05
C GLU A 450 43.63 5.24 4.56
N VAL A 451 44.70 4.54 4.93
CA VAL A 451 45.12 4.36 6.33
C VAL A 451 46.55 4.84 6.52
N ARG A 452 46.75 5.81 7.42
CA ARG A 452 48.06 6.28 7.86
C ARG A 452 48.27 5.97 9.34
N ALA A 453 48.73 4.75 9.60
CA ALA A 453 48.97 4.25 10.94
C ALA A 453 50.46 4.24 11.30
N ALA A 454 50.79 4.73 12.51
CA ALA A 454 52.14 4.72 13.09
C ALA A 454 52.23 3.81 14.34
N GLY A 455 53.46 3.49 14.76
CA GLY A 455 53.71 2.65 15.94
C GLY A 455 53.42 1.15 15.74
N GLY A 456 54.15 0.30 16.47
CA GLY A 456 54.03 -1.16 16.35
C GLY A 456 54.67 -1.77 15.08
N PRO A 457 54.80 -3.11 15.03
CA PRO A 457 55.36 -3.81 13.88
C PRO A 457 54.47 -3.69 12.65
N LEU A 458 55.08 -3.58 11.47
CA LEU A 458 54.39 -3.67 10.19
C LEU A 458 54.23 -5.14 9.82
N ALA A 459 52.99 -5.61 9.73
CA ALA A 459 52.67 -6.95 9.27
C ALA A 459 52.55 -7.02 7.74
N GLU A 460 52.84 -8.20 7.19
CA GLU A 460 52.48 -8.54 5.81
C GLU A 460 50.97 -8.78 5.70
N PRO A 461 50.37 -8.57 4.52
CA PRO A 461 48.98 -8.95 4.26
C PRO A 461 48.76 -10.43 4.59
N SER A 462 47.60 -10.76 5.12
CA SER A 462 47.18 -12.16 5.18
C SER A 462 47.03 -12.68 3.74
N GLU A 463 47.70 -13.79 3.38
CA GLU A 463 47.56 -14.37 2.03
C GLU A 463 46.06 -14.57 1.72
N PRO A 464 45.57 -14.13 0.54
CA PRO A 464 44.21 -14.43 0.12
C PRO A 464 44.07 -15.95 0.10
N ASN A 465 43.15 -16.45 0.91
CA ASN A 465 42.89 -17.88 1.08
C ASN A 465 42.89 -18.56 -0.31
N PRO A 466 43.77 -19.54 -0.60
CA PRO A 466 43.87 -20.10 -1.94
C PRO A 466 42.49 -20.63 -2.35
N LYS A 467 42.00 -20.16 -3.51
CA LYS A 467 40.79 -20.69 -4.15
C LYS A 467 40.82 -22.22 -4.03
N PRO A 468 39.75 -22.89 -3.55
CA PRO A 468 39.72 -24.34 -3.47
C PRO A 468 40.09 -24.90 -4.84
N LYS A 469 41.22 -25.61 -4.88
CA LYS A 469 41.76 -26.26 -6.07
C LYS A 469 40.64 -27.16 -6.62
N PRO A 470 40.28 -27.09 -7.91
CA PRO A 470 39.26 -27.96 -8.46
C PRO A 470 39.72 -29.39 -8.29
N THR A 471 39.08 -30.12 -7.37
CA THR A 471 39.37 -31.52 -7.12
C THR A 471 39.03 -32.28 -8.39
N ALA A 472 40.05 -32.89 -9.00
CA ALA A 472 39.89 -33.70 -10.18
C ALA A 472 38.80 -34.76 -9.95
N LYS A 473 37.84 -34.79 -10.88
CA LYS A 473 36.75 -35.76 -10.94
C LYS A 473 37.34 -37.18 -10.94
N PRO A 474 37.07 -38.03 -9.94
CA PRO A 474 37.51 -39.42 -10.00
C PRO A 474 36.70 -40.16 -11.06
N THR A 475 37.39 -40.74 -12.04
CA THR A 475 36.83 -41.67 -13.02
C THR A 475 36.46 -42.96 -12.28
N ALA A 476 35.18 -43.14 -11.95
CA ALA A 476 34.68 -44.38 -11.37
C ALA A 476 34.37 -45.40 -12.47
N LYS A 477 35.15 -46.49 -12.50
CA LYS A 477 34.83 -47.74 -13.19
C LYS A 477 33.85 -48.54 -12.32
N PRO A 478 32.84 -49.23 -12.88
CA PRO A 478 31.79 -49.85 -12.08
C PRO A 478 32.29 -51.13 -11.42
N ALA A 479 32.20 -51.20 -10.10
CA ALA A 479 32.27 -52.45 -9.35
C ALA A 479 30.95 -52.61 -8.59
N ALA A 480 30.28 -53.72 -8.86
CA ALA A 480 29.05 -54.14 -8.18
C ALA A 480 29.33 -54.50 -6.72
N ALA A 481 28.53 -53.96 -5.81
CA ALA A 481 28.31 -54.57 -4.50
C ALA A 481 26.96 -54.11 -3.91
N THR A 482 26.14 -55.11 -3.66
CA THR A 482 24.90 -55.21 -2.90
C THR A 482 24.87 -54.37 -1.61
N VAL A 483 23.80 -53.59 -1.38
CA VAL A 483 23.43 -53.11 -0.04
C VAL A 483 22.00 -53.49 0.28
N LYS A 484 21.87 -54.13 1.43
CA LYS A 484 20.67 -54.62 2.08
C LYS A 484 20.32 -53.62 3.20
N GLY A 485 19.12 -53.06 3.15
CA GLY A 485 18.29 -52.80 4.33
C GLY A 485 18.54 -51.56 5.21
N SER A 486 17.48 -50.73 5.27
CA SER A 486 16.78 -50.26 6.48
C SER A 486 17.23 -48.96 7.16
N GLY A 487 16.28 -48.02 7.28
CA GLY A 487 16.26 -47.02 8.35
C GLY A 487 15.62 -45.68 7.99
N ASN A 488 14.33 -45.52 8.29
CA ASN A 488 13.51 -44.32 8.18
C ASN A 488 14.07 -43.08 8.91
N GLY A 489 13.70 -41.88 8.42
CA GLY A 489 13.64 -40.66 9.23
C GLY A 489 13.79 -39.36 8.42
N ASP A 490 12.67 -38.81 7.96
CA ASP A 490 12.57 -37.56 7.20
C ASP A 490 13.13 -36.34 7.93
N SER A 491 13.93 -35.55 7.21
CA SER A 491 14.29 -34.16 7.52
C SER A 491 14.32 -33.39 6.21
N MET A 492 13.29 -32.58 5.93
CA MET A 492 13.28 -31.61 4.82
C MET A 492 13.88 -30.29 5.35
N LEU A 493 15.11 -29.91 4.99
CA LEU A 493 15.62 -29.38 3.71
C LEU A 493 15.30 -27.89 3.49
N LEU A 494 16.18 -27.04 4.03
CA LEU A 494 16.63 -25.79 3.45
C LEU A 494 17.42 -26.09 2.17
N LEU A 495 17.07 -25.49 1.03
CA LEU A 495 18.08 -25.19 0.01
C LEU A 495 17.68 -23.97 -0.83
N ALA A 496 18.51 -22.94 -0.70
CA ALA A 496 18.54 -21.75 -1.54
C ALA A 496 19.44 -21.97 -2.76
N LEU A 497 19.20 -21.11 -3.76
CA LEU A 497 20.11 -20.64 -4.81
C LEU A 497 20.50 -21.59 -5.94
N ALA A 498 19.93 -21.30 -7.11
CA ALA A 498 20.66 -21.28 -8.37
C ALA A 498 20.07 -20.19 -9.29
N ILE A 499 20.93 -19.33 -9.83
CA ILE A 499 21.14 -19.08 -11.27
C ILE A 499 21.82 -17.71 -11.44
N GLY A 500 23.09 -17.77 -11.84
CA GLY A 500 23.79 -16.68 -12.53
C GLY A 500 23.61 -16.83 -14.04
N ALA A 501 23.58 -15.69 -14.73
CA ALA A 501 23.35 -15.53 -16.16
C ALA A 501 24.64 -15.43 -17.00
N ALA A 502 24.42 -15.29 -18.31
CA ALA A 502 25.31 -14.90 -19.43
C ALA A 502 26.08 -16.05 -20.12
N ILE A 503 25.81 -16.44 -21.39
CA ILE A 503 25.75 -15.78 -22.72
C ILE A 503 27.06 -15.96 -23.52
N GLY A 504 26.88 -16.42 -24.77
CA GLY A 504 27.78 -16.25 -25.92
C GLY A 504 28.58 -17.51 -26.28
N GLY A 505 28.59 -18.05 -27.49
CA GLY A 505 28.03 -17.69 -28.80
C GLY A 505 28.62 -18.65 -29.85
N GLY A 506 28.01 -18.81 -31.01
CA GLY A 506 28.62 -19.56 -32.12
C GLY A 506 27.62 -20.17 -33.09
N ALA A 507 27.48 -19.53 -34.26
CA ALA A 507 26.64 -19.91 -35.38
C ALA A 507 27.09 -21.23 -36.07
N LEU A 508 26.14 -21.94 -36.67
CA LEU A 508 26.37 -22.65 -37.93
C LEU A 508 25.04 -22.95 -38.64
N ALA A 509 25.09 -22.76 -39.96
CA ALA A 509 23.99 -22.77 -40.91
C ALA A 509 23.56 -24.17 -41.36
N LEU A 510 22.31 -24.26 -41.82
CA LEU A 510 21.70 -25.15 -42.84
C LEU A 510 20.18 -25.02 -42.62
N GLY A 511 19.32 -24.49 -43.50
CA GLY A 511 19.27 -24.64 -44.94
C GLY A 511 18.26 -25.73 -45.30
N LEU A 512 16.98 -25.38 -45.51
CA LEU A 512 16.09 -26.02 -46.50
C LEU A 512 14.74 -25.27 -46.63
N ARG A 513 14.36 -25.07 -47.90
CA ARG A 513 13.12 -24.51 -48.48
C ARG A 513 11.95 -25.52 -48.28
N ALA A 514 10.67 -25.13 -48.22
CA ALA A 514 9.82 -24.76 -49.37
C ALA A 514 8.47 -24.16 -48.89
N ARG A 515 8.05 -22.99 -49.43
CA ARG A 515 6.91 -22.77 -50.38
C ARG A 515 5.56 -23.38 -49.94
N ALA A 516 4.60 -22.61 -49.43
CA ALA A 516 3.68 -21.66 -50.11
C ALA A 516 2.41 -22.31 -50.70
N ALA A 517 1.24 -21.88 -50.20
CA ALA A 517 0.05 -21.65 -51.01
C ALA A 517 -0.91 -20.69 -50.28
N ARG A 518 -1.18 -19.55 -50.94
CA ARG A 518 -2.28 -18.61 -50.67
C ARG A 518 -3.58 -19.14 -51.28
N ARG A 519 -4.72 -18.74 -50.69
CA ARG A 519 -6.05 -18.38 -51.24
C ARG A 519 -6.97 -18.29 -50.01
N GLY A 520 -7.62 -17.20 -49.62
CA GLY A 520 -8.22 -16.12 -50.39
C GLY A 520 -9.73 -16.37 -50.48
N ALA A 521 -10.54 -15.75 -49.62
CA ALA A 521 -11.92 -15.31 -49.86
C ALA A 521 -12.51 -14.67 -48.59
N GLU A 522 -12.96 -13.44 -48.75
CA GLU A 522 -13.81 -12.64 -47.85
C GLU A 522 -15.26 -12.65 -48.45
N PRO A 523 -16.23 -11.82 -48.01
CA PRO A 523 -17.38 -12.16 -47.16
C PRO A 523 -18.77 -12.06 -47.86
N THR A 524 -19.84 -12.48 -47.18
CA THR A 524 -21.25 -11.97 -47.20
C THR A 524 -22.09 -12.93 -46.36
N GLY A 525 -22.75 -12.55 -45.26
CA GLY A 525 -24.04 -11.83 -45.24
C GLY A 525 -25.12 -12.70 -44.55
N PRO A 526 -26.20 -12.12 -43.98
CA PRO A 526 -26.98 -12.65 -42.85
C PRO A 526 -28.27 -13.40 -43.24
N ASP A 527 -28.88 -14.15 -42.30
CA ASP A 527 -30.29 -14.02 -41.86
C ASP A 527 -30.82 -15.25 -41.08
N GLU A 528 -31.57 -14.92 -40.01
CA GLU A 528 -32.77 -15.57 -39.44
C GLU A 528 -32.80 -17.09 -39.14
N ASN A 529 -32.67 -17.44 -37.85
CA ASN A 529 -33.75 -17.95 -36.97
C ASN A 529 -33.26 -18.24 -35.55
#